data_AF-A0A2V8A337-F1
#
_entry.id   AF-A0A2V8A337-F1
#
_cell.length_a   1.000
_cell.length_b   1.000
_cell.length_c   1.000
_cell.angle_alpha   90.00
_cell.angle_beta   90.00
_cell.angle_gamma   90.00
#
_symmetry.space_group_name_H-M   'P 1'
#
loop_
_entity.id
_entity.type
_entity.pdbx_description
1 polymer ?
#
loop_
_entity_poly.entity_id
_entity_poly.type
_entity_poly.pdbx_seq_one_letter_code
_entity_poly.pdbx_strand_id
1 'polypeptide(L)'
;MADAFRDHPDAVANTVRIAERCQVTLAEGENYLPNFDVPAGFTLDEYFEHVVRQGFSERLPRLKQLAASASLRHTIDEYERRLSYEIDMIKQMKYPGYFLIVWDFIRYAREQRIPVGPGRGSAAGSLVAYCLRITDVDPIDFDLIFERFLNPERISLPDIDIDFCERRRGEVIEYVTRKYGRENVAQIIT
;
A
#
# COMPACT_ATOMS: atom_id res chain seq x y z
N MET A 1 -27.42 1.23 41.20
CA MET A 1 -26.57 2.41 41.47
C MET A 1 -27.31 3.48 42.27
N ALA A 2 -28.51 3.91 41.87
CA ALA A 2 -29.30 4.89 42.64
C ALA A 2 -29.53 4.47 44.11
N ASP A 3 -29.90 3.21 44.36
CA ASP A 3 -30.11 2.70 45.74
C ASP A 3 -28.82 2.66 46.58
N ALA A 4 -27.68 2.38 45.94
CA ALA A 4 -26.38 2.31 46.61
C ALA A 4 -25.84 3.72 46.97
N PHE A 5 -26.29 4.76 46.26
CA PHE A 5 -25.94 6.16 46.48
C PHE A 5 -27.15 6.99 46.93
N ARG A 6 -28.08 6.39 47.67
CA ARG A 6 -29.34 7.04 48.10
C ARG A 6 -29.12 8.34 48.88
N ASP A 7 -28.02 8.43 49.64
CA ASP A 7 -27.67 9.60 50.44
C ASP A 7 -26.99 10.71 49.61
N HIS A 8 -26.61 10.39 48.37
CA HIS A 8 -25.92 11.28 47.44
C HIS A 8 -26.48 11.15 46.01
N PRO A 9 -27.77 11.47 45.77
CA PRO A 9 -28.40 11.33 44.46
C PRO A 9 -27.71 12.18 43.37
N ASP A 10 -27.14 13.33 43.75
CA ASP A 10 -26.37 14.19 42.85
C ASP A 10 -25.12 13.50 42.30
N ALA A 11 -24.53 12.53 43.03
CA ALA A 11 -23.38 11.78 42.54
C ALA A 11 -23.75 10.99 41.27
N VAL A 12 -24.94 10.39 41.23
CA VAL A 12 -25.44 9.66 40.06
C VAL A 12 -25.93 10.63 38.98
N ALA A 13 -26.59 11.73 39.34
CA ALA A 13 -27.03 12.72 38.35
C ALA A 13 -25.84 13.38 37.63
N ASN A 14 -24.74 13.62 38.34
CA ASN A 14 -23.54 14.23 37.77
C ASN A 14 -22.83 13.33 36.75
N THR A 15 -22.88 11.99 36.88
CA THR A 15 -22.28 11.11 35.86
C THR A 15 -23.00 11.25 34.52
N VAL A 16 -24.33 11.38 34.53
CA VAL A 16 -25.13 11.61 33.31
C VAL A 16 -24.81 12.97 32.71
N ARG A 17 -24.78 14.03 33.54
CA ARG A 17 -24.40 15.39 33.09
C ARG A 17 -23.00 15.45 32.48
N ILE A 18 -22.05 14.66 32.99
CA ILE A 18 -20.70 14.55 32.42
C ILE A 18 -20.76 13.81 31.08
N ALA A 19 -21.46 12.67 31.01
CA ALA A 19 -21.60 11.90 29.77
C ALA A 19 -22.23 12.72 28.64
N GLU A 20 -23.26 13.52 28.94
CA GLU A 20 -23.93 14.40 27.97
C GLU A 20 -23.00 15.50 27.41
N ARG A 21 -21.99 15.93 28.18
CA ARG A 21 -21.00 16.93 27.76
C ARG A 21 -19.83 16.32 26.98
N CYS A 22 -19.62 15.01 27.09
CA CYS A 22 -18.55 14.31 26.40
C CYS A 22 -18.98 13.96 24.97
N GLN A 23 -18.85 14.92 24.05
CA GLN A 23 -19.06 14.72 22.62
C GLN A 23 -17.72 14.73 21.89
N VAL A 24 -17.22 13.54 21.56
CA VAL A 24 -15.98 13.35 20.79
C VAL A 24 -16.32 12.62 19.50
N THR A 25 -15.95 13.21 18.36
CA THR A 25 -16.04 12.56 17.06
C THR A 25 -14.68 12.02 16.68
N LEU A 26 -14.58 10.71 16.51
CA LEU A 26 -13.44 10.07 15.87
C LEU A 26 -13.81 9.91 14.39
N ALA A 27 -13.02 10.50 13.50
CA ALA A 27 -13.24 10.35 12.07
C ALA A 27 -13.01 8.87 11.69
N GLU A 28 -14.04 8.21 11.15
CA GLU A 28 -13.94 6.85 10.64
C GLU A 28 -13.90 6.88 9.11
N GLY A 29 -12.99 6.11 8.52
CA GLY A 29 -12.94 5.90 7.06
C GLY A 29 -12.12 6.91 6.25
N GLU A 30 -11.59 7.98 6.85
CA GLU A 30 -10.61 8.84 6.18
C GLU A 30 -9.20 8.21 6.25
N ASN A 31 -8.62 7.96 5.08
CA ASN A 31 -7.24 7.47 4.99
C ASN A 31 -6.28 8.66 4.91
N TYR A 32 -5.44 8.81 5.92
CA TYR A 32 -4.37 9.81 5.92
C TYR A 32 -3.07 9.18 5.42
N LEU A 33 -2.80 9.35 4.14
CA LEU A 33 -1.55 8.89 3.54
C LEU A 33 -0.44 9.94 3.72
N PRO A 34 0.81 9.52 4.04
CA PRO A 34 1.95 10.41 4.02
C PRO A 34 2.16 11.02 2.63
N ASN A 35 2.70 12.23 2.57
CA ASN A 35 3.15 12.81 1.31
C ASN A 35 4.41 12.09 0.83
N PHE A 36 4.49 11.81 -0.48
CA PHE A 36 5.68 11.30 -1.12
C PHE A 36 6.33 12.41 -1.94
N ASP A 37 7.56 12.78 -1.56
CA ASP A 37 8.32 13.79 -2.29
C ASP A 37 8.81 13.23 -3.64
N VAL A 38 8.42 13.89 -4.73
CA VAL A 38 8.83 13.53 -6.08
C VAL A 38 9.93 14.45 -6.60
N PRO A 39 10.79 13.99 -7.53
CA PRO A 39 11.81 14.82 -8.13
C PRO A 39 11.24 16.06 -8.83
N ALA A 40 12.02 17.14 -8.87
CA ALA A 40 11.61 18.37 -9.55
C ALA A 40 11.26 18.12 -11.02
N GLY A 41 10.12 18.68 -11.45
CA GLY A 41 9.61 18.51 -12.81
C GLY A 41 8.62 17.37 -13.00
N PHE A 42 8.34 16.58 -11.95
CA PHE A 42 7.26 15.59 -11.95
C PHE A 42 6.13 15.98 -11.00
N THR A 43 4.90 15.67 -11.41
CA THR A 43 3.79 15.46 -10.47
C THR A 43 3.85 14.05 -9.87
N LEU A 44 3.08 13.82 -8.79
CA LEU A 44 2.99 12.50 -8.15
C LEU A 44 2.57 11.40 -9.14
N ASP A 45 1.57 11.69 -9.96
CA ASP A 45 0.99 10.74 -10.92
C ASP A 45 1.96 10.46 -12.08
N GLU A 46 2.67 11.48 -12.57
CA GLU A 46 3.68 11.33 -13.62
C GLU A 46 4.89 10.55 -13.10
N TYR A 47 5.35 10.83 -11.88
CA TYR A 47 6.46 10.09 -11.29
C TYR A 47 6.09 8.63 -11.04
N PHE A 48 4.89 8.38 -10.53
CA PHE A 48 4.36 7.03 -10.37
C PHE A 48 4.35 6.27 -11.69
N GLU A 49 3.76 6.82 -12.75
CA GLU A 49 3.76 6.17 -14.06
C GLU A 49 5.18 5.95 -14.59
N HIS A 50 6.08 6.92 -14.43
CA HIS A 50 7.47 6.81 -14.84
C HIS A 50 8.16 5.62 -14.18
N VAL A 51 8.07 5.50 -12.85
CA VAL A 51 8.68 4.40 -12.08
C VAL A 51 8.08 3.05 -12.48
N VAL A 52 6.75 2.98 -12.67
CA VAL A 52 6.07 1.74 -13.08
C VAL A 52 6.54 1.29 -14.47
N ARG A 53 6.60 2.21 -15.45
CA ARG A 53 7.06 1.88 -16.82
C ARG A 53 8.54 1.52 -16.85
N GLN A 54 9.36 2.13 -16.01
CA GLN A 54 10.75 1.71 -15.81
C GLN A 54 10.81 0.27 -15.27
N GLY A 55 10.02 -0.04 -14.24
CA GLY A 55 9.92 -1.39 -13.68
C GLY A 55 9.46 -2.43 -14.71
N PHE A 56 8.49 -2.08 -15.56
CA PHE A 56 8.05 -2.96 -16.66
C PHE A 56 9.18 -3.21 -17.68
N SER A 57 9.94 -2.16 -18.02
CA SER A 57 11.10 -2.26 -18.92
C SER A 57 12.18 -3.19 -18.37
N GLU A 58 12.36 -3.27 -17.05
CA GLU A 58 13.27 -4.23 -16.41
C GLU A 58 12.76 -5.69 -16.49
N ARG A 59 11.44 -5.91 -16.49
CA ARG A 59 10.83 -7.25 -16.63
C ARG A 59 10.78 -7.72 -18.09
N LEU A 60 10.74 -6.80 -19.04
CA LEU A 60 10.55 -7.06 -20.47
C LEU A 60 11.55 -8.05 -21.09
N PRO A 61 12.87 -8.04 -20.77
CA PRO A 61 13.81 -9.01 -21.31
C PRO A 61 13.43 -10.46 -20.98
N ARG A 62 12.97 -10.71 -19.75
CA ARG A 62 12.51 -12.04 -19.32
C ARG A 62 11.23 -12.44 -20.05
N LEU A 63 10.27 -11.51 -20.18
CA LEU A 63 9.03 -11.77 -20.93
C LEU A 63 9.32 -12.09 -22.40
N LYS A 64 10.27 -11.38 -23.03
CA LYS A 64 10.71 -11.67 -24.41
C LYS A 64 11.35 -13.05 -24.55
N GLN A 65 12.16 -13.48 -23.58
CA GLN A 65 12.75 -14.83 -23.57
C GLN A 65 11.67 -15.92 -23.43
N LEU A 66 10.67 -15.71 -22.57
CA LEU A 66 9.54 -16.63 -22.40
C LEU A 66 8.66 -16.68 -23.67
N ALA A 67 8.44 -15.54 -24.31
CA ALA A 67 7.72 -15.47 -25.58
C ALA A 67 8.48 -16.21 -26.71
N ALA A 68 9.80 -16.02 -26.80
CA ALA A 68 10.64 -16.69 -27.79
C ALA A 68 10.70 -18.22 -27.59
N SER A 69 10.53 -18.70 -26.36
CA SER A 69 10.47 -20.12 -26.02
C SER A 69 9.06 -20.70 -26.04
N ALA A 70 8.06 -19.96 -26.54
CA ALA A 70 6.64 -20.34 -26.55
C ALA A 70 6.10 -20.80 -25.18
N SER A 71 6.73 -20.32 -24.09
CA SER A 71 6.36 -20.66 -22.71
C SER A 71 5.53 -19.56 -22.05
N LEU A 72 5.44 -18.39 -22.68
CA LEU A 72 4.59 -17.29 -22.23
C LEU A 72 3.16 -17.51 -22.73
N ARG A 73 2.20 -17.55 -21.81
CA ARG A 73 0.77 -17.76 -22.14
C ARG A 73 0.13 -16.57 -22.85
N HIS A 74 0.66 -15.37 -22.62
CA HIS A 74 0.10 -14.10 -23.05
C HIS A 74 1.08 -13.27 -23.88
N THR A 75 0.58 -12.43 -24.78
CA THR A 75 1.42 -11.59 -25.63
C THR A 75 1.93 -10.37 -24.86
N ILE A 76 3.09 -9.82 -25.24
CA ILE A 76 3.64 -8.60 -24.62
C ILE A 76 2.65 -7.42 -24.72
N ASP A 77 1.85 -7.37 -25.79
CA ASP A 77 0.81 -6.35 -25.98
C ASP A 77 -0.32 -6.45 -24.94
N GLU A 78 -0.67 -7.66 -24.49
CA GLU A 78 -1.61 -7.85 -23.37
C GLU A 78 -1.05 -7.31 -22.05
N TYR A 79 0.26 -7.47 -21.80
CA TYR A 79 0.91 -6.87 -20.64
C TYR A 79 0.88 -5.34 -20.69
N GLU A 80 1.24 -4.73 -21.82
CA GLU A 80 1.21 -3.27 -22.02
C GLU A 80 -0.20 -2.68 -21.81
N ARG A 81 -1.23 -3.35 -22.36
CA ARG A 81 -2.63 -2.95 -22.18
C ARG A 81 -3.08 -3.05 -20.72
N ARG A 82 -2.76 -4.17 -20.04
CA ARG A 82 -3.08 -4.34 -18.62
C ARG A 82 -2.36 -3.32 -17.76
N LEU A 83 -1.09 -3.05 -18.03
CA LEU A 83 -0.29 -2.07 -17.29
C LEU A 83 -0.90 -0.67 -17.38
N SER A 84 -1.27 -0.24 -18.59
CA SER A 84 -1.86 1.07 -18.80
C SER A 84 -3.22 1.20 -18.09
N TYR A 85 -4.06 0.16 -18.17
CA TYR A 85 -5.35 0.11 -17.45
C TYR A 85 -5.17 0.23 -15.93
N GLU A 86 -4.23 -0.52 -15.35
CA GLU A 86 -3.97 -0.46 -13.90
C GLU A 86 -3.41 0.89 -13.47
N ILE A 87 -2.49 1.48 -14.24
CA ILE A 87 -1.94 2.82 -13.97
C ILE A 87 -3.05 3.87 -13.91
N ASP A 88 -3.92 3.89 -14.92
CA ASP A 88 -5.00 4.88 -15.02
C ASP A 88 -5.99 4.74 -13.87
N MET A 89 -6.35 3.51 -13.51
CA MET A 89 -7.25 3.25 -12.39
C MET A 89 -6.64 3.63 -11.03
N ILE A 90 -5.35 3.34 -10.80
CA ILE A 90 -4.66 3.75 -9.56
C ILE A 90 -4.64 5.26 -9.42
N LYS A 91 -4.36 5.99 -10.52
CA LYS A 91 -4.43 7.45 -10.56
C LYS A 91 -5.85 7.96 -10.28
N GLN A 92 -6.86 7.39 -10.92
CA GLN A 92 -8.26 7.75 -10.70
C GLN A 92 -8.68 7.57 -9.23
N MET A 93 -8.21 6.50 -8.57
CA MET A 93 -8.50 6.22 -7.17
C MET A 93 -7.58 6.96 -6.18
N LYS A 94 -6.66 7.80 -6.67
CA LYS A 94 -5.75 8.63 -5.87
C LYS A 94 -4.81 7.82 -4.94
N TYR A 95 -4.42 6.64 -5.38
CA TYR A 95 -3.41 5.82 -4.70
C TYR A 95 -1.95 5.86 -5.25
N PRO A 96 -1.54 6.71 -6.22
CA PRO A 96 -0.13 6.73 -6.68
C PRO A 96 0.89 6.91 -5.54
N GLY A 97 0.59 7.80 -4.59
CA GLY A 97 1.46 8.03 -3.43
C GLY A 97 1.64 6.80 -2.55
N TYR A 98 0.57 6.03 -2.34
CA TYR A 98 0.63 4.80 -1.56
C TYR A 98 1.55 3.77 -2.23
N PHE A 99 1.41 3.56 -3.54
CA PHE A 99 2.30 2.65 -4.28
C PHE A 99 3.75 3.12 -4.29
N LEU A 100 4.00 4.43 -4.39
CA LEU A 100 5.35 4.99 -4.36
C LEU A 100 6.01 4.81 -2.98
N ILE A 101 5.27 5.05 -1.89
CA ILE A 101 5.76 4.79 -0.52
C ILE A 101 6.15 3.32 -0.40
N VAL A 102 5.28 2.42 -0.84
CA VAL A 102 5.49 0.97 -0.77
C VAL A 102 6.68 0.51 -1.60
N TRP A 103 6.76 0.95 -2.85
CA TRP A 103 7.88 0.70 -3.74
C TRP A 103 9.21 1.16 -3.14
N ASP A 104 9.23 2.34 -2.53
CA ASP A 104 10.45 2.99 -2.06
C ASP A 104 11.13 2.23 -0.92
N PHE A 105 10.39 1.79 0.10
CA PHE A 105 10.99 1.02 1.18
C PHE A 105 11.36 -0.41 0.75
N ILE A 106 10.64 -1.01 -0.22
CA ILE A 106 11.04 -2.30 -0.81
C ILE A 106 12.32 -2.14 -1.63
N ARG A 107 12.41 -1.09 -2.44
CA ARG A 107 13.61 -0.74 -3.19
C ARG A 107 14.79 -0.57 -2.24
N TYR A 108 14.63 0.22 -1.17
CA TYR A 108 15.65 0.40 -0.15
C TYR A 108 16.07 -0.94 0.47
N ALA A 109 15.12 -1.78 0.88
CA ALA A 109 15.40 -3.08 1.45
C ALA A 109 16.23 -3.95 0.49
N ARG A 110 15.85 -4.01 -0.79
CA ARG A 110 16.58 -4.77 -1.81
C ARG A 110 17.98 -4.20 -2.08
N GLU A 111 18.14 -2.89 -2.15
CA GLU A 111 19.45 -2.22 -2.30
C GLU A 111 20.38 -2.52 -1.10
N GLN A 112 19.84 -2.58 0.12
CA GLN A 112 20.56 -2.98 1.33
C GLN A 112 20.68 -4.51 1.52
N ARG A 113 20.28 -5.30 0.51
CA ARG A 113 20.28 -6.78 0.53
C ARG A 113 19.49 -7.37 1.71
N ILE A 114 18.44 -6.67 2.15
CA ILE A 114 17.47 -7.17 3.13
C ILE A 114 16.49 -8.08 2.39
N PRO A 115 16.33 -9.35 2.80
CA PRO A 115 15.34 -10.23 2.19
C PRO A 115 13.92 -9.68 2.36
N VAL A 116 13.21 -9.58 1.26
CA VAL A 116 11.78 -9.20 1.19
C VAL A 116 11.03 -10.43 0.70
N GLY A 117 9.88 -10.73 1.32
CA GLY A 117 9.00 -11.80 0.88
C GLY A 117 8.48 -11.57 -0.55
N PRO A 118 7.96 -12.61 -1.22
CA PRO A 118 7.48 -12.52 -2.60
C PRO A 118 6.20 -11.67 -2.78
N GLY A 119 5.69 -11.09 -1.69
CA GLY A 119 4.36 -10.48 -1.59
C GLY A 119 3.28 -11.52 -1.29
N ARG A 120 2.24 -11.13 -0.53
CA ARG A 120 1.07 -11.97 -0.24
C ARG A 120 -0.23 -11.19 -0.41
N GLY A 121 -1.34 -11.91 -0.32
CA GLY A 121 -2.68 -11.30 -0.40
C GLY A 121 -3.08 -10.93 -1.82
N SER A 122 -4.01 -9.99 -1.94
CA SER A 122 -4.56 -9.56 -3.22
C SER A 122 -3.57 -8.76 -4.07
N ALA A 123 -2.54 -8.16 -3.48
CA ALA A 123 -1.51 -7.40 -4.20
C ALA A 123 -0.83 -8.20 -5.33
N ALA A 124 -0.78 -9.53 -5.22
CA ALA A 124 -0.26 -10.41 -6.27
C ALA A 124 -1.03 -10.33 -7.60
N GLY A 125 -2.29 -9.85 -7.59
CA GLY A 125 -3.10 -9.67 -8.78
C GLY A 125 -2.81 -8.41 -9.60
N SER A 126 -1.90 -7.55 -9.14
CA SER A 126 -1.54 -6.31 -9.84
C SER A 126 -0.24 -6.43 -10.62
N LEU A 127 -0.33 -6.12 -11.93
CA LEU A 127 0.84 -6.01 -12.78
C LEU A 127 1.70 -4.81 -12.40
N VAL A 128 1.09 -3.72 -11.93
CA VAL A 128 1.82 -2.58 -11.35
C VAL A 128 2.66 -3.03 -10.15
N ALA A 129 2.09 -3.81 -9.23
CA ALA A 129 2.82 -4.35 -8.08
C ALA A 129 3.99 -5.26 -8.52
N TYR A 130 3.80 -6.08 -9.55
CA TYR A 130 4.85 -6.91 -10.12
C TYR A 130 5.99 -6.09 -10.75
N CYS A 131 5.65 -5.01 -11.47
CA CYS A 131 6.61 -4.09 -12.09
C CYS A 131 7.42 -3.31 -11.04
N LEU A 132 6.77 -2.87 -9.96
CA LEU A 132 7.42 -2.21 -8.83
C LEU A 132 8.19 -3.16 -7.91
N ARG A 133 8.24 -4.46 -8.22
CA ARG A 133 8.85 -5.52 -7.39
C ARG A 133 8.28 -5.60 -5.96
N ILE A 134 7.05 -5.12 -5.79
CA ILE A 134 6.25 -5.33 -4.59
C ILE A 134 5.89 -6.81 -4.49
N THR A 135 5.53 -7.40 -5.64
CA THR A 135 5.33 -8.83 -5.80
C THR A 135 6.31 -9.40 -6.83
N ASP A 136 6.65 -10.67 -6.68
CA ASP A 136 7.51 -11.39 -7.63
C ASP A 136 6.73 -12.44 -8.45
N VAL A 137 5.40 -12.48 -8.29
CA VAL A 137 4.47 -13.34 -9.03
C VAL A 137 3.95 -12.58 -10.26
N ASP A 138 3.99 -13.24 -11.42
CA ASP A 138 3.44 -12.69 -12.66
C ASP A 138 1.90 -12.85 -12.68
N PRO A 139 1.11 -11.78 -12.53
CA PRO A 139 -0.34 -11.91 -12.42
C PRO A 139 -0.98 -12.41 -13.71
N ILE A 140 -0.43 -12.08 -14.87
CA ILE A 140 -1.03 -12.44 -16.15
C ILE A 140 -0.81 -13.93 -16.43
N ASP A 141 0.39 -14.46 -16.18
CA ASP A 141 0.67 -15.89 -16.41
C ASP A 141 -0.14 -16.83 -15.50
N PHE A 142 -0.53 -16.34 -14.32
CA PHE A 142 -1.34 -17.07 -13.33
C PHE A 142 -2.82 -16.69 -13.32
N ASP A 143 -3.31 -15.93 -14.32
CA ASP A 143 -4.71 -15.49 -14.44
C ASP A 143 -5.25 -14.77 -13.18
N LEU A 144 -4.37 -14.01 -12.51
CA LEU A 144 -4.71 -13.23 -11.32
C LEU A 144 -5.42 -11.92 -11.69
N ILE A 145 -6.45 -11.59 -10.92
CA ILE A 145 -7.40 -10.51 -11.23
C ILE A 145 -7.04 -9.26 -10.40
N PHE A 146 -6.83 -8.12 -11.07
CA PHE A 146 -6.48 -6.84 -10.44
C PHE A 146 -7.64 -6.28 -9.64
N GLU A 147 -8.87 -6.46 -10.13
CA GLU A 147 -10.10 -5.96 -9.54
C GLU A 147 -10.38 -6.61 -8.17
N ARG A 148 -9.74 -7.76 -7.87
CA ARG A 148 -9.76 -8.36 -6.53
C ARG A 148 -8.89 -7.58 -5.54
N PHE A 149 -7.86 -6.90 -6.03
CA PHE A 149 -6.99 -6.03 -5.24
C PHE A 149 -7.56 -4.62 -5.11
N LEU A 150 -7.91 -4.01 -6.23
CA LEU A 150 -8.42 -2.66 -6.29
C LEU A 150 -9.69 -2.63 -7.16
N ASN A 151 -10.84 -2.44 -6.51
CA ASN A 151 -12.13 -2.40 -7.18
C ASN A 151 -12.65 -0.95 -7.24
N PRO A 152 -12.91 -0.38 -8.43
CA PRO A 152 -13.43 0.98 -8.55
C PRO A 152 -14.82 1.15 -7.92
N GLU A 153 -15.63 0.08 -7.83
CA GLU A 153 -16.96 0.11 -7.20
C GLU A 153 -16.88 0.07 -5.67
N ARG A 154 -15.71 -0.25 -5.10
CA ARG A 154 -15.48 -0.31 -3.66
C ARG A 154 -14.24 0.52 -3.31
N ILE A 155 -14.47 1.77 -2.92
CA ILE A 155 -13.43 2.67 -2.42
C ILE A 155 -13.00 2.18 -1.02
N SER A 156 -12.06 1.25 -0.99
CA SER A 156 -11.36 0.80 0.21
C SER A 156 -9.86 0.90 -0.02
N LEU A 157 -9.11 1.25 1.03
CA LEU A 157 -7.65 1.29 0.96
C LEU A 157 -7.12 -0.09 0.55
N PRO A 158 -6.34 -0.19 -0.54
CA PRO A 158 -5.71 -1.45 -0.92
C PRO A 158 -4.71 -1.85 0.17
N ASP A 159 -4.80 -3.08 0.65
CA ASP A 159 -3.89 -3.60 1.67
C ASP A 159 -2.72 -4.34 0.98
N ILE A 160 -1.52 -3.77 1.08
CA ILE A 160 -0.29 -4.37 0.56
C ILE A 160 0.53 -4.90 1.74
N ASP A 161 0.36 -6.20 1.98
CA ASP A 161 1.11 -6.97 2.96
C ASP A 161 2.54 -7.26 2.49
N ILE A 162 3.54 -6.78 3.23
CA ILE A 162 4.95 -7.02 2.92
C ILE A 162 5.68 -7.61 4.11
N ASP A 163 6.37 -8.71 3.83
CA ASP A 163 7.21 -9.39 4.81
C ASP A 163 8.67 -8.98 4.66
N PHE A 164 9.26 -8.55 5.77
CA PHE A 164 10.69 -8.32 5.90
C PHE A 164 11.31 -9.37 6.81
N CYS A 165 12.58 -9.71 6.56
CA CYS A 165 13.36 -10.54 7.48
C CYS A 165 13.36 -9.92 8.89
N GLU A 166 12.88 -10.67 9.89
CA GLU A 166 12.74 -10.23 11.29
C GLU A 166 14.02 -9.58 11.84
N ARG A 167 15.19 -10.16 11.53
CA ARG A 167 16.49 -9.67 12.04
C ARG A 167 16.89 -8.30 11.50
N ARG A 168 16.41 -7.94 10.31
CA ARG A 168 16.80 -6.70 9.59
C ARG A 168 15.63 -5.74 9.36
N ARG A 169 14.42 -6.07 9.84
CA ARG A 169 13.25 -5.17 9.76
C ARG A 169 13.50 -3.81 10.40
N GLY A 170 14.34 -3.77 11.45
CA GLY A 170 14.71 -2.53 12.14
C GLY A 170 15.38 -1.50 11.23
N GLU A 171 16.19 -1.94 10.25
CA GLU A 171 16.84 -1.05 9.28
C GLU A 171 15.83 -0.38 8.35
N VAL A 172 14.80 -1.12 7.94
CA VAL A 172 13.70 -0.59 7.12
C VAL A 172 12.87 0.40 7.93
N ILE A 173 12.57 0.08 9.20
CA ILE A 173 11.87 1.00 10.10
C ILE A 173 12.68 2.29 10.24
N GLU A 174 13.99 2.20 10.52
CA GLU A 174 14.85 3.38 10.65
C GLU A 174 14.87 4.23 9.37
N TYR A 175 14.91 3.59 8.21
CA TYR A 175 14.80 4.28 6.92
C TYR A 175 13.50 5.07 6.79
N VAL A 176 12.36 4.42 7.05
CA VAL A 176 11.03 5.05 7.00
C VAL A 176 10.94 6.17 8.04
N THR A 177 11.46 5.97 9.25
CA THR A 177 11.52 7.00 10.32
C THR A 177 12.33 8.22 9.88
N ARG A 178 13.49 8.04 9.23
CA ARG A 178 14.29 9.17 8.72
C ARG A 178 13.60 9.90 7.58
N LYS A 179 12.92 9.16 6.70
CA LYS A 179 12.27 9.72 5.50
C LYS A 179 10.98 10.47 5.82
N TYR A 180 10.10 9.89 6.61
CA TYR A 180 8.77 10.45 6.91
C TYR A 180 8.71 11.22 8.22
N GLY A 181 9.82 11.26 8.98
CA GLY A 181 9.93 11.98 10.24
C GLY A 181 9.61 11.09 11.45
N ARG A 182 10.38 11.26 12.52
CA ARG A 182 10.31 10.40 13.71
C ARG A 182 8.96 10.45 14.43
N GLU A 183 8.32 11.61 14.44
CA GLU A 183 7.01 11.81 15.06
C GLU A 183 5.86 11.15 14.27
N ASN A 184 6.10 10.74 13.02
CA ASN A 184 5.07 10.20 12.12
C ASN A 184 5.15 8.67 11.97
N VAL A 185 6.09 8.01 12.65
CA VAL A 185 6.34 6.57 12.51
C VAL A 185 6.33 5.91 13.88
N ALA A 186 5.41 4.96 14.08
CA ALA A 186 5.29 4.18 15.30
C ALA A 186 5.03 2.69 14.98
N GLN A 187 5.24 1.84 15.98
CA GLN A 187 4.86 0.42 15.90
C GLN A 187 3.46 0.23 16.48
N ILE A 188 2.75 -0.75 15.94
CA ILE A 188 1.43 -1.16 16.42
C ILE A 188 1.62 -2.16 17.56
N ILE A 189 0.92 -1.96 18.67
CA ILE A 189 0.95 -2.88 19.82
C ILE A 189 0.40 -4.26 19.40
N THR A 190 0.97 -5.33 19.96
CA THR A 190 0.48 -6.72 19.80
C THR A 190 -0.06 -7.21 21.13
#